data_AF-A0A0S8CS43-F1
#
_entry.id   AF-A0A0S8CS43-F1
#
_cell.length_a   1.000
_cell.length_b   1.000
_cell.length_c   1.000
_cell.angle_alpha   90.00
_cell.angle_beta   90.00
_cell.angle_gamma   90.00
#
_symmetry.space_group_name_H-M   'P 1'
#
loop_
_entity.id
_entity.type
_entity.pdbx_description
1 polymer ?
#
loop_
_entity_poly.entity_id
_entity_poly.type
_entity_poly.pdbx_seq_one_letter_code
_entity_poly.pdbx_strand_id
1 'polypeptide(L)'
;MVSIEDLRSVVLFEHLTDPMLEQLLPMVQVESFGERHVIYEAGTAADHFYSLKRGKVLLEAELAPAVIIALGAIKSGYSFGWSALLRGESHTSYAVSAEPSEIFLLPGDKLTALLDRDPAMGYLLMKKMAVIFGNRLERRTAQFLNVITKHPEIAELLGL
;
A
#
# COMPACT_ATOMS: atom_id res chain seq x y z
N MET A 1 -12.53 0.66 19.27
CA MET A 1 -12.93 -0.50 18.44
C MET A 1 -13.11 -0.02 17.02
N VAL A 2 -12.67 -0.81 16.03
CA VAL A 2 -12.88 -0.51 14.60
C VAL A 2 -14.36 -0.72 14.26
N SER A 3 -14.93 0.19 13.47
CA SER A 3 -16.31 0.13 13.00
C SER A 3 -16.42 -0.27 11.53
N ILE A 4 -17.61 -0.63 11.06
CA ILE A 4 -17.87 -0.84 9.62
C ILE A 4 -17.58 0.45 8.85
N GLU A 5 -17.95 1.61 9.41
CA GLU A 5 -17.73 2.92 8.77
C GLU A 5 -16.25 3.22 8.57
N ASP A 6 -15.40 2.84 9.54
CA ASP A 6 -13.95 2.91 9.40
C ASP A 6 -13.47 2.11 8.17
N LEU A 7 -14.00 0.90 7.96
CA LEU A 7 -13.61 0.06 6.83
C LEU A 7 -14.16 0.57 5.50
N ARG A 8 -15.31 1.25 5.48
CA ARG A 8 -15.83 1.91 4.26
C ARG A 8 -14.92 3.03 3.76
N SER A 9 -14.16 3.67 4.65
CA SER A 9 -13.18 4.69 4.26
C SER A 9 -11.97 4.11 3.50
N VAL A 10 -11.76 2.79 3.58
CA VAL A 10 -10.68 2.10 2.87
C VAL A 10 -11.09 1.90 1.42
N VAL A 11 -10.35 2.53 0.50
CA VAL A 11 -10.62 2.49 -0.95
C VAL A 11 -10.63 1.06 -1.49
N LEU A 12 -9.81 0.17 -0.92
CA LEU A 12 -9.80 -1.24 -1.33
C LEU A 12 -11.14 -1.94 -1.04
N PHE A 13 -11.88 -1.51 -0.02
CA PHE A 13 -13.10 -2.15 0.48
C PHE A 13 -14.40 -1.49 -0.02
N GLU A 14 -14.30 -0.50 -0.92
CA GLU A 14 -15.42 0.33 -1.39
C GLU A 14 -16.62 -0.48 -1.95
N HIS A 15 -16.39 -1.67 -2.49
CA HIS A 15 -17.43 -2.52 -3.10
C HIS A 15 -17.86 -3.71 -2.25
N LEU A 16 -17.36 -3.81 -1.01
CA LEU A 16 -17.75 -4.87 -0.10
C LEU A 16 -19.08 -4.53 0.57
N THR A 17 -19.92 -5.55 0.74
CA THR A 17 -21.19 -5.44 1.47
C THR A 17 -20.96 -5.44 2.98
N ASP A 18 -21.94 -5.03 3.77
CA ASP A 18 -21.84 -5.00 5.23
C ASP A 18 -21.49 -6.38 5.82
N PRO A 19 -22.13 -7.50 5.39
CA PRO A 19 -21.71 -8.83 5.83
C PRO A 19 -20.27 -9.18 5.45
N MET A 20 -19.75 -8.66 4.33
CA MET A 20 -18.35 -8.85 3.95
C MET A 20 -17.40 -8.03 4.83
N LEU A 21 -17.76 -6.79 5.16
CA LEU A 21 -17.00 -5.94 6.07
C LEU A 21 -17.00 -6.48 7.50
N GLU A 22 -18.12 -7.06 7.95
CA GLU A 22 -18.24 -7.72 9.25
C GLU A 22 -17.27 -8.90 9.40
N GLN A 23 -16.97 -9.63 8.31
CA GLN A 23 -15.97 -10.70 8.32
C GLN A 23 -14.54 -10.17 8.49
N LEU A 24 -14.25 -8.92 8.09
CA LEU A 24 -12.94 -8.29 8.23
C LEU A 24 -12.71 -7.71 9.63
N LEU A 25 -13.75 -7.18 10.29
CA LEU A 25 -13.62 -6.49 11.58
C LEU A 25 -12.80 -7.25 12.64
N PRO A 26 -12.96 -8.58 12.84
CA PRO A 26 -12.26 -9.30 13.90
C PRO A 26 -10.73 -9.38 13.72
N MET A 27 -10.22 -9.15 12.51
CA MET A 27 -8.78 -9.20 12.22
C MET A 27 -8.13 -7.83 12.05
N VAL A 28 -8.90 -6.74 12.08
CA VAL A 28 -8.37 -5.39 11.89
C VAL A 28 -7.90 -4.82 13.22
N GLN A 29 -6.63 -4.48 13.30
CA GLN A 29 -6.03 -3.74 14.41
C GLN A 29 -5.80 -2.28 14.01
N VAL A 30 -5.74 -1.38 14.98
CA VAL A 30 -5.39 0.03 14.75
C VAL A 30 -4.16 0.36 15.58
N GLU A 31 -3.14 0.86 14.91
CA GLU A 31 -1.94 1.37 15.58
C GLU A 31 -1.68 2.82 15.20
N SER A 32 -1.07 3.54 16.16
CA SER A 32 -0.70 4.94 16.02
C SER A 32 0.81 5.06 15.95
N PHE A 33 1.30 5.75 14.94
CA PHE A 33 2.71 5.97 14.69
C PHE A 33 3.02 7.47 14.72
N GLY A 34 4.14 7.82 15.36
CA GLY A 34 4.65 9.19 15.39
C GLY A 34 5.25 9.62 14.05
N GLU A 35 5.55 10.92 13.92
CA GLU A 35 6.34 11.40 12.79
C GLU A 35 7.69 10.68 12.71
N ARG A 36 8.14 10.36 11.50
CA ARG A 36 9.37 9.64 11.16
C ARG A 36 9.47 8.22 11.70
N HIS A 37 8.38 7.67 12.22
CA HIS A 37 8.37 6.27 12.64
C HIS A 37 8.45 5.34 11.43
N VAL A 38 9.37 4.36 11.47
CA VAL A 38 9.50 3.32 10.46
C VAL A 38 8.49 2.21 10.80
N ILE A 39 7.42 2.13 10.00
CA ILE A 39 6.34 1.14 10.16
C ILE A 39 6.84 -0.26 9.78
N TYR A 40 7.62 -0.34 8.70
CA TYR A 40 8.37 -1.53 8.31
C TYR A 40 9.57 -1.15 7.45
N GLU A 41 10.56 -2.03 7.41
CA GLU A 41 11.79 -1.87 6.66
C GLU A 41 11.76 -2.66 5.36
N ALA A 42 12.54 -2.23 4.37
CA ALA A 42 12.75 -3.04 3.18
C ALA A 42 13.50 -4.33 3.54
N GLY A 43 13.07 -5.47 2.98
CA GLY A 43 13.69 -6.77 3.21
C GLY A 43 13.17 -7.53 4.44
N THR A 44 12.43 -6.90 5.36
CA THR A 44 11.81 -7.60 6.50
C THR A 44 10.55 -8.36 6.09
N ALA A 45 10.15 -9.33 6.90
CA ALA A 45 8.99 -10.17 6.63
C ALA A 45 7.71 -9.33 6.42
N ALA A 46 6.95 -9.65 5.38
CA ALA A 46 5.71 -8.95 5.05
C ALA A 46 4.48 -9.66 5.64
N ASP A 47 4.35 -9.64 6.96
CA ASP A 47 3.27 -10.38 7.65
C ASP A 47 1.91 -9.66 7.63
N HIS A 48 1.93 -8.34 7.43
CA HIS A 48 0.75 -7.50 7.54
C HIS A 48 0.47 -6.71 6.27
N PHE A 49 -0.82 -6.60 5.96
CA PHE A 49 -1.37 -5.66 5.03
C PHE A 49 -1.86 -4.42 5.79
N TYR A 50 -1.66 -3.24 5.22
CA TYR A 50 -1.89 -1.98 5.92
C TYR A 50 -2.83 -1.07 5.15
N SER A 51 -3.65 -0.30 5.86
CA SER A 51 -4.41 0.81 5.27
C SER A 51 -4.33 2.05 6.14
N LEU A 52 -3.97 3.18 5.55
CA LEU A 52 -3.82 4.43 6.28
C LEU A 52 -5.20 4.98 6.64
N LYS A 53 -5.53 5.09 7.93
CA LYS A 53 -6.79 5.68 8.42
C LYS A 53 -6.70 7.21 8.43
N ARG A 54 -5.63 7.73 9.02
CA ARG A 54 -5.36 9.17 9.12
C ARG A 54 -3.86 9.41 9.07
N GLY A 55 -3.44 10.52 8.50
CA GLY A 55 -2.04 10.94 8.45
C GLY A 55 -1.46 10.81 7.04
N LYS A 56 -0.16 10.55 6.97
CA LYS A 56 0.60 10.42 5.73
C LYS A 56 1.76 9.46 5.91
N VAL A 57 1.91 8.53 4.98
CA VAL A 57 3.03 7.57 4.96
C VAL A 57 3.80 7.74 3.65
N LEU A 58 5.13 7.69 3.72
CA LEU A 58 6.00 7.64 2.55
C LEU A 58 6.49 6.21 2.37
N LEU A 59 6.45 5.75 1.12
CA LEU A 59 7.20 4.56 0.71
C LEU A 59 8.57 5.01 0.23
N GLU A 60 9.62 4.47 0.83
CA GLU A 60 10.99 4.93 0.61
C GLU A 60 11.88 3.77 0.16
N ALA A 61 12.88 4.08 -0.66
CA ALA A 61 13.94 3.15 -1.04
C ALA A 61 15.31 3.78 -0.81
N GLU A 62 16.25 2.96 -0.39
CA GLU A 62 17.66 3.33 -0.32
C GLU A 62 18.30 3.10 -1.71
N LEU A 63 18.72 4.18 -2.35
CA LEU A 63 19.37 4.14 -3.66
C LEU A 63 20.88 3.87 -3.55
N ALA A 64 21.49 4.41 -2.49
CA ALA A 64 22.88 4.27 -2.11
C ALA A 64 22.99 4.56 -0.60
N PRO A 65 24.12 4.25 0.07
CA PRO A 65 24.31 4.57 1.47
C PRO A 65 23.98 6.05 1.76
N ALA A 66 23.05 6.27 2.71
CA ALA A 66 22.51 7.58 3.09
C ALA A 66 21.77 8.37 2.00
N VAL A 67 21.44 7.76 0.86
CA VAL A 67 20.62 8.35 -0.20
C VAL A 67 19.26 7.64 -0.24
N ILE A 68 18.27 8.26 0.40
CA ILE A 68 16.90 7.77 0.45
C ILE A 68 16.05 8.55 -0.56
N ILE A 69 15.24 7.83 -1.32
CA ILE A 69 14.26 8.42 -2.24
C ILE A 69 12.85 8.00 -1.85
N ALA A 70 11.90 8.94 -1.93
CA ALA A 70 10.49 8.64 -1.80
C ALA A 70 9.96 8.06 -3.11
N LEU A 71 9.51 6.81 -3.09
CA LEU A 71 8.84 6.13 -4.19
C LEU A 71 7.41 6.64 -4.37
N GLY A 72 6.77 7.09 -3.28
CA GLY A 72 5.44 7.66 -3.31
C GLY A 72 4.89 7.94 -1.92
N ALA A 73 3.79 8.70 -1.88
CA ALA A 73 3.05 8.97 -0.66
C ALA A 73 1.73 8.20 -0.64
N ILE A 74 1.42 7.63 0.52
CA ILE A 74 0.14 7.03 0.85
C ILE A 74 -0.67 8.06 1.63
N LYS A 75 -1.92 8.26 1.20
CA LYS A 75 -2.90 9.16 1.83
C LYS A 75 -3.98 8.35 2.53
N SER A 76 -4.72 8.97 3.45
CA SER A 76 -5.86 8.33 4.12
C SER A 76 -6.79 7.60 3.15
N GLY A 77 -7.26 6.43 3.56
CA GLY A 77 -8.07 5.50 2.79
C GLY A 77 -7.29 4.59 1.84
N TYR A 78 -5.99 4.83 1.62
CA TYR A 78 -5.18 4.02 0.71
C TYR A 78 -4.33 2.99 1.45
N SER A 79 -4.15 1.84 0.79
CA SER A 79 -3.47 0.70 1.36
C SER A 79 -2.06 0.49 0.82
N PHE A 80 -1.22 -0.16 1.62
CA PHE A 80 0.20 -0.41 1.40
C PHE A 80 0.62 -1.72 2.09
N GLY A 81 1.89 -2.15 1.90
CA GLY A 81 2.33 -3.46 2.35
C GLY A 81 1.73 -4.62 1.55
N TRP A 82 1.52 -4.42 0.24
CA TRP A 82 0.92 -5.41 -0.66
C TRP A 82 1.69 -6.74 -0.74
N SER A 83 2.97 -6.76 -0.36
CA SER A 83 3.77 -7.99 -0.25
C SER A 83 3.08 -9.05 0.60
N ALA A 84 2.36 -8.65 1.67
CA ALA A 84 1.68 -9.56 2.57
C ALA A 84 0.51 -10.35 1.96
N LEU A 85 -0.01 -9.90 0.81
CA LEU A 85 -1.09 -10.57 0.08
C LEU A 85 -0.59 -11.31 -1.17
N LEU A 86 0.70 -11.20 -1.47
CA LEU A 86 1.35 -11.83 -2.61
C LEU A 86 2.29 -12.93 -2.11
N ARG A 87 2.93 -13.66 -3.02
CA ARG A 87 3.93 -14.70 -2.70
C ARG A 87 5.25 -14.14 -2.12
N GLY A 88 5.27 -12.92 -1.59
CA GLY A 88 6.48 -12.20 -1.21
C GLY A 88 6.75 -12.29 0.27
N GLU A 89 7.79 -13.07 0.64
CA GLU A 89 8.26 -13.23 2.02
C GLU A 89 8.64 -11.88 2.68
N SER A 90 9.01 -10.84 1.89
CA SER A 90 9.51 -9.57 2.41
C SER A 90 8.93 -8.29 1.77
N HIS A 91 9.00 -7.18 2.53
CA HIS A 91 8.71 -5.83 2.05
C HIS A 91 9.73 -5.36 1.00
N THR A 92 9.27 -4.66 -0.03
CA THR A 92 10.10 -4.19 -1.16
C THR A 92 10.59 -2.75 -0.99
N SER A 93 10.09 -2.05 0.02
CA SER A 93 10.42 -0.66 0.35
C SER A 93 10.28 -0.46 1.85
N TYR A 94 10.81 0.64 2.37
CA TYR A 94 10.45 1.13 3.70
C TYR A 94 9.04 1.75 3.65
N ALA A 95 8.35 1.76 4.78
CA ALA A 95 7.19 2.62 5.02
C ALA A 95 7.42 3.48 6.25
N VAL A 96 7.38 4.79 6.07
CA VAL A 96 7.71 5.76 7.13
C VAL A 96 6.54 6.74 7.30
N SER A 97 6.10 6.95 8.53
CA SER A 97 5.10 7.98 8.84
C SER A 97 5.70 9.38 8.63
N ALA A 98 5.14 10.17 7.73
CA ALA A 98 5.57 11.55 7.49
C ALA A 98 4.94 12.56 8.47
N GLU A 99 3.91 12.15 9.19
CA GLU A 99 3.20 12.89 10.23
C GLU A 99 2.52 11.88 11.19
N PRO A 100 2.02 12.30 12.36
CA PRO A 100 1.27 11.40 13.25
C PRO A 100 0.15 10.68 12.50
N SER A 101 0.23 9.35 12.46
CA SER A 101 -0.60 8.52 11.60
C SER A 101 -1.33 7.43 12.39
N GLU A 102 -2.57 7.16 12.03
CA GLU A 102 -3.33 5.99 12.46
C GLU A 102 -3.48 5.02 11.30
N ILE A 103 -3.19 3.76 11.53
CA ILE A 103 -3.09 2.75 10.47
C ILE A 103 -3.88 1.51 10.88
N PHE A 104 -4.66 0.98 9.94
CA PHE A 104 -5.25 -0.35 10.04
C PHE A 104 -4.23 -1.41 9.67
N LEU A 105 -4.09 -2.44 10.49
CA LEU A 105 -3.22 -3.60 10.27
C LEU A 105 -4.08 -4.86 10.15
N LEU A 106 -3.85 -5.63 9.10
CA LEU A 106 -4.54 -6.91 8.86
C LEU A 106 -3.47 -7.99 8.62
N PRO A 107 -3.51 -9.15 9.29
CA PRO A 107 -2.61 -10.26 8.98
C PRO A 107 -2.85 -10.75 7.55
N GLY A 108 -1.79 -10.78 6.74
CA GLY A 108 -1.88 -11.09 5.32
C GLY A 108 -2.38 -12.51 5.04
N ASP A 109 -1.94 -13.46 5.87
CA ASP A 109 -2.36 -14.86 5.84
C ASP A 109 -3.86 -15.02 6.09
N LYS A 110 -4.41 -14.34 7.10
CA LYS A 110 -5.84 -14.38 7.45
C LYS A 110 -6.68 -13.68 6.40
N LEU A 111 -6.20 -12.54 5.87
CA LEU A 111 -6.92 -11.86 4.80
C LEU A 111 -6.98 -12.76 3.56
N THR A 112 -5.87 -13.38 3.17
CA THR A 112 -5.82 -14.29 2.01
C THR A 112 -6.74 -15.49 2.21
N ALA A 113 -6.67 -16.15 3.38
CA ALA A 113 -7.54 -17.27 3.72
C ALA A 113 -9.04 -16.89 3.72
N LEU A 114 -9.38 -15.66 4.11
CA LEU A 114 -10.76 -15.15 4.03
C LEU A 114 -11.22 -15.04 2.57
N LEU A 115 -10.38 -14.50 1.68
CA LEU A 115 -10.71 -14.35 0.26
C LEU A 115 -10.82 -15.71 -0.46
N ASP A 116 -10.02 -16.70 -0.05
CA ASP A 116 -10.13 -18.07 -0.54
C ASP A 116 -11.45 -18.73 -0.08
N ARG A 117 -11.89 -18.45 1.15
CA ARG A 117 -13.14 -18.97 1.71
C ARG A 117 -14.39 -18.28 1.17
N ASP A 118 -14.31 -16.99 0.84
CA ASP A 118 -15.38 -16.20 0.23
C ASP A 118 -14.92 -15.67 -1.15
N PRO A 119 -15.01 -16.51 -2.20
CA PRO A 119 -14.55 -16.13 -3.55
C PRO A 119 -15.29 -14.93 -4.15
N ALA A 120 -16.52 -14.64 -3.70
CA ALA A 120 -17.25 -13.46 -4.14
C ALA A 120 -16.60 -12.19 -3.59
N MET A 121 -16.25 -12.18 -2.30
CA MET A 121 -15.45 -11.12 -1.69
C MET A 121 -14.07 -11.04 -2.36
N GLY A 122 -13.41 -12.18 -2.55
CA GLY A 122 -12.13 -12.31 -3.26
C GLY A 122 -12.16 -11.63 -4.63
N TYR A 123 -13.17 -11.93 -5.46
CA TYR A 123 -13.32 -11.33 -6.78
C TYR A 123 -13.50 -9.81 -6.74
N LEU A 124 -14.33 -9.29 -5.83
CA LEU A 124 -14.54 -7.85 -5.67
C LEU A 124 -13.24 -7.13 -5.26
N LEU A 125 -12.50 -7.72 -4.32
CA LEU A 125 -11.23 -7.19 -3.86
C LEU A 125 -10.18 -7.20 -4.98
N MET A 126 -10.06 -8.33 -5.70
CA MET A 126 -9.13 -8.50 -6.83
C MET A 126 -9.43 -7.51 -7.96
N LYS A 127 -10.71 -7.28 -8.27
CA LYS A 127 -11.12 -6.26 -9.24
C LYS A 127 -10.67 -4.87 -8.82
N LYS A 128 -10.82 -4.51 -7.54
CA LYS A 128 -10.37 -3.21 -7.03
C LYS A 128 -8.84 -3.11 -7.02
N MET A 129 -8.13 -4.17 -6.64
CA MET A 129 -6.67 -4.23 -6.71
C MET A 129 -6.14 -4.05 -8.13
N ALA A 130 -6.76 -4.67 -9.13
CA ALA A 130 -6.40 -4.49 -10.53
C ALA A 130 -6.46 -3.01 -10.96
N VAL A 131 -7.50 -2.28 -10.56
CA VAL A 131 -7.62 -0.83 -10.81
C VAL A 131 -6.53 -0.04 -10.08
N ILE A 132 -6.29 -0.34 -8.80
CA ILE A 132 -5.26 0.35 -8.01
C ILE A 132 -3.86 0.12 -8.61
N PHE A 133 -3.53 -1.12 -8.96
CA PHE A 133 -2.24 -1.46 -9.55
C PHE A 133 -2.08 -0.93 -10.96
N GLY A 134 -3.13 -0.93 -11.78
CA GLY A 134 -3.12 -0.28 -13.10
C GLY A 134 -2.75 1.20 -12.99
N ASN A 135 -3.44 1.94 -12.13
CA ASN A 135 -3.16 3.36 -11.90
C ASN A 135 -1.73 3.61 -11.37
N ARG A 136 -1.23 2.73 -10.49
CA ARG A 136 0.14 2.82 -9.97
C ARG A 136 1.18 2.51 -11.05
N LEU A 137 0.92 1.53 -11.91
CA LEU A 137 1.80 1.17 -13.02
C LEU A 137 1.88 2.31 -14.03
N GLU A 138 0.74 2.87 -14.44
CA GLU A 138 0.71 4.03 -15.34
C GLU A 138 1.48 5.23 -14.77
N ARG A 139 1.27 5.54 -13.48
CA ARG A 139 2.02 6.61 -12.80
C ARG A 139 3.52 6.34 -12.80
N ARG A 140 3.94 5.11 -12.48
CA ARG A 140 5.35 4.72 -12.47
C ARG A 140 5.96 4.83 -13.86
N THR A 141 5.25 4.39 -14.90
CA THR A 141 5.67 4.52 -16.30
C THR A 141 5.84 5.99 -16.69
N ALA A 142 4.89 6.86 -16.34
CA ALA A 142 4.99 8.29 -16.61
C ALA A 142 6.19 8.94 -15.88
N GLN A 143 6.42 8.58 -14.61
CA GLN A 143 7.59 9.04 -13.85
C GLN A 143 8.90 8.56 -14.47
N PHE A 144 8.97 7.29 -14.87
CA PHE A 144 10.14 6.71 -15.52
C PHE A 144 10.47 7.42 -16.84
N LEU A 145 9.47 7.63 -17.71
CA LEU A 145 9.65 8.37 -18.95
C LEU A 145 10.15 9.79 -18.68
N ASN A 146 9.58 10.51 -17.71
CA ASN A 146 10.01 11.87 -17.34
C ASN A 146 11.45 11.94 -16.80
N VAL A 147 11.94 10.88 -16.14
CA VAL A 147 13.34 10.81 -15.68
C VAL A 147 14.25 10.49 -16.87
N ILE A 148 13.87 9.53 -17.71
CA ILE A 148 14.66 9.09 -18.85
C ILE A 148 14.84 10.20 -19.89
N THR A 149 13.81 10.99 -20.17
CA THR A 149 13.92 12.11 -21.13
C THR A 149 14.86 13.21 -20.67
N LYS A 150 15.24 13.22 -19.39
CA LYS A 150 16.22 14.15 -18.82
C LYS A 150 17.64 13.58 -18.77
N HIS A 151 17.83 12.32 -19.16
CA HIS A 151 19.17 11.74 -19.27
C HIS A 151 19.90 12.39 -20.46
N PRO A 152 21.16 12.88 -20.31
CA PRO A 152 21.83 13.67 -21.34
C PRO A 152 21.85 13.02 -22.72
N GLU A 153 22.25 11.74 -22.79
CA GLU A 153 22.31 10.99 -24.06
C GLU A 153 20.93 10.78 -24.69
N ILE A 154 19.88 10.66 -23.87
CA ILE A 154 18.52 10.42 -24.37
C ILE A 154 17.88 11.73 -24.81
N ALA A 155 18.10 12.82 -24.07
CA ALA A 155 17.66 14.15 -24.44
C ALA A 155 18.23 14.56 -25.80
N GLU A 156 19.53 14.31 -26.04
CA GLU A 156 20.18 14.56 -27.32
C GLU A 156 19.53 13.77 -28.47
N LEU A 157 19.26 12.47 -28.27
CA LEU A 157 18.57 11.64 -29.27
C LEU A 157 17.13 12.11 -29.57
N LEU A 158 16.48 12.76 -28.60
CA LEU A 158 15.13 13.30 -28.74
C LEU A 158 15.10 14.75 -29.28
N GLY A 159 16.27 15.39 -29.46
CA GLY A 159 16.37 16.79 -29.87
C GLY A 159 15.86 17.78 -28.83
N LEU A 160 15.99 17.45 -27.54
CA LEU A 160 15.60 18.26 -26.38
C LEU A 160 16.78 19.03 -25.77
#